data_AF-A0A7S0RVS9-F1
#
_entry.id   AF-A0A7S0RVS9-F1
#
_cell.length_a   1.000
_cell.length_b   1.000
_cell.length_c   1.000
_cell.angle_alpha   90.00
_cell.angle_beta   90.00
_cell.angle_gamma   90.00
#
_symmetry.space_group_name_H-M   'P 1'
#
loop_
_entity.id
_entity.type
_entity.pdbx_description
1 polymer ?
#
loop_
_entity_poly.entity_id
_entity_poly.type
_entity_poly.pdbx_seq_one_letter_code
_entity_poly.pdbx_strand_id
1 'polypeptide(L)'
;VEELRGSDHAGVRRQLFSAASNLAAALGPRVGSVSRPLFLVLLQLQAQQEDPALRDMVEGALARLAEGCGMAGPETLFAAHAGELLSQLAAAEASWEAHSPGWHLLESLLRGCGAAVLEEHMPLVLQVVGGCVALERDPHIRLALLRMLDELFESPAAGPAFKPFARQTVLQLLTAPAVWRTGKIAASVRYQAVLAF
;
A
#
# COMPACT_ATOMS: atom_id res chain seq x y z
N VAL A 1 -18.66 9.23 9.96
CA VAL A 1 -17.27 8.71 9.96
C VAL A 1 -16.32 9.90 10.03
N GLU A 2 -16.49 10.76 11.04
CA GLU A 2 -15.84 12.07 11.14
C GLU A 2 -14.96 12.17 12.41
N GLU A 3 -14.71 11.02 13.07
CA GLU A 3 -14.00 10.95 14.36
C GLU A 3 -12.48 10.72 14.26
N LEU A 4 -11.93 10.58 13.05
CA LEU A 4 -10.49 10.30 12.87
C LEU A 4 -9.62 11.55 12.65
N ARG A 5 -10.14 12.78 12.74
CA ARG A 5 -9.32 14.01 12.60
C ARG A 5 -8.19 14.13 13.64
N GLY A 6 -8.18 13.30 14.69
CA GLY A 6 -7.08 13.22 15.65
C GLY A 6 -5.88 12.36 15.20
N SER A 7 -6.01 11.49 14.19
CA SER A 7 -4.93 10.57 13.79
C SER A 7 -3.77 11.25 13.06
N ASP A 8 -3.97 12.46 12.56
CA ASP A 8 -2.95 13.19 11.79
C ASP A 8 -1.93 13.87 12.71
N HIS A 9 -2.26 14.03 14.00
CA HIS A 9 -1.35 14.64 14.96
C HIS A 9 -0.20 13.67 15.31
N ALA A 10 1.04 14.11 15.13
CA ALA A 10 2.25 13.30 15.39
C ALA A 10 2.26 12.68 16.81
N GLY A 11 1.75 13.39 17.81
CA GLY A 11 1.60 12.88 19.17
C GLY A 11 0.65 11.67 19.28
N VAL A 12 -0.48 11.69 18.56
CA VAL A 12 -1.45 10.58 18.58
C VAL A 12 -0.87 9.37 17.86
N ARG A 13 -0.15 9.57 16.75
CA ARG A 13 0.55 8.50 16.03
C ARG A 13 1.57 7.78 16.91
N ARG A 14 2.38 8.53 17.66
CA ARG A 14 3.34 7.96 18.62
C ARG A 14 2.67 7.20 19.76
N GLN A 15 1.56 7.73 20.30
CA GLN A 15 0.79 7.03 21.32
C GLN A 15 0.17 5.74 20.79
N LEU A 16 -0.38 5.76 19.59
CA LEU A 16 -0.95 4.58 18.94
C LEU A 16 0.13 3.52 18.69
N PHE A 17 1.30 3.93 18.20
CA PHE A 17 2.45 3.05 18.06
C PHE A 17 2.87 2.42 19.40
N SER A 18 2.99 3.23 20.47
CA SER A 18 3.34 2.73 21.79
C SER A 18 2.30 1.76 22.32
N ALA A 19 1.00 2.04 22.14
CA ALA A 19 -0.07 1.15 22.55
C ALA A 19 -0.03 -0.20 21.79
N ALA A 20 0.11 -0.16 20.46
CA ALA A 20 0.22 -1.36 19.63
C ALA A 20 1.47 -2.20 20.00
N SER A 21 2.62 -1.55 20.18
CA SER A 21 3.87 -2.21 20.56
C SER A 21 3.80 -2.84 21.94
N ASN A 22 3.22 -2.13 22.91
CA ASN A 22 3.04 -2.65 24.28
C ASN A 22 2.04 -3.81 24.30
N LEU A 23 0.97 -3.76 23.49
CA LEU A 23 0.01 -4.84 23.38
C LEU A 23 0.64 -6.10 22.77
N ALA A 24 1.44 -5.95 21.71
CA ALA A 24 2.20 -7.04 21.12
C ALA A 24 3.17 -7.68 22.15
N ALA A 25 3.90 -6.84 22.89
CA ALA A 25 4.82 -7.30 23.93
C ALA A 25 4.10 -8.02 25.09
N ALA A 26 2.97 -7.49 25.55
CA ALA A 26 2.19 -8.05 26.64
C ALA A 26 1.57 -9.41 26.29
N LEU A 27 1.17 -9.61 25.03
CA LEU A 27 0.62 -10.88 24.55
C LEU A 27 1.70 -11.92 24.27
N GLY A 28 2.93 -11.50 23.95
CA GLY A 28 4.04 -12.40 23.65
C GLY A 28 3.64 -13.46 22.62
N PRO A 29 3.80 -14.76 22.90
CA PRO A 29 3.44 -15.85 21.96
C PRO A 29 1.96 -15.90 21.58
N ARG A 30 1.06 -15.23 22.32
CA ARG A 30 -0.39 -15.20 22.02
C ARG A 30 -0.76 -14.10 21.03
N VAL A 31 0.20 -13.29 20.58
CA VAL A 31 -0.05 -12.15 19.69
C VAL A 31 -0.63 -12.59 18.33
N GLY A 32 -0.42 -13.84 17.92
CA GLY A 32 -1.01 -14.40 16.70
C GLY A 32 -2.54 -14.28 16.62
N SER A 33 -3.25 -14.25 17.76
CA SER A 33 -4.70 -14.06 17.80
C SER A 33 -5.16 -12.64 17.41
N VAL A 34 -4.26 -11.66 17.48
CA VAL A 34 -4.52 -10.25 17.17
C VAL A 34 -3.54 -9.68 16.14
N SER A 35 -2.83 -10.56 15.42
CA SER A 35 -1.79 -10.16 14.47
C SER A 35 -2.34 -9.28 13.36
N ARG A 36 -3.51 -9.61 12.83
CA ARG A 36 -4.18 -8.84 11.76
C ARG A 36 -4.51 -7.40 12.18
N PRO A 37 -5.25 -7.14 13.29
CA PRO A 37 -5.47 -5.77 13.76
C PRO A 37 -4.17 -4.98 13.99
N LEU A 38 -3.14 -5.60 14.57
CA LEU A 38 -1.86 -4.94 14.81
C LEU A 38 -1.13 -4.63 13.51
N PHE A 39 -1.12 -5.58 12.56
CA PHE A 39 -0.58 -5.39 11.23
C PHE A 39 -1.24 -4.21 10.53
N LEU A 40 -2.57 -4.10 10.56
CA LEU A 40 -3.30 -2.99 9.97
C LEU A 40 -2.93 -1.64 10.61
N VAL A 41 -2.86 -1.57 11.94
CA VAL A 41 -2.46 -0.34 12.65
C VAL A 41 -1.03 0.07 12.28
N LEU A 42 -0.10 -0.89 12.24
CA LEU A 42 1.28 -0.63 11.84
C LEU A 42 1.37 -0.16 10.39
N LEU A 43 0.61 -0.78 9.48
CA LEU A 43 0.56 -0.40 8.08
C LEU A 43 -0.04 1.01 7.89
N GLN A 44 -1.07 1.36 8.65
CA GLN A 44 -1.62 2.72 8.66
C GLN A 44 -0.61 3.75 9.16
N LEU A 45 0.17 3.42 10.19
CA LEU A 45 1.24 4.28 10.69
C LEU A 45 2.38 4.42 9.67
N GLN A 46 2.72 3.35 8.94
CA GLN A 46 3.72 3.36 7.87
C GLN A 46 3.29 4.25 6.69
N ALA A 47 2.01 4.25 6.38
CA ALA A 47 1.43 5.01 5.27
C ALA A 47 1.58 6.52 5.41
N GLN A 48 1.83 6.98 6.63
CA GLN A 48 2.00 8.38 6.95
C GLN A 48 3.49 8.75 6.91
N GLN A 49 4.03 8.91 5.70
CA GLN A 49 5.47 8.96 5.39
C GLN A 49 6.25 10.20 5.91
N GLU A 50 5.63 11.07 6.69
CA GLU A 50 6.23 12.36 7.10
C GLU A 50 7.25 12.27 8.24
N ASP A 51 7.24 11.19 9.05
CA ASP A 51 8.17 11.00 10.18
C ASP A 51 9.10 9.79 9.91
N PRO A 52 10.36 10.00 9.48
CA PRO A 52 11.30 8.89 9.23
C PRO A 52 11.59 8.06 10.48
N ALA A 53 11.64 8.68 11.67
CA ALA A 53 11.89 7.92 12.90
C ALA A 53 10.70 7.01 13.23
N LEU A 54 9.47 7.45 12.96
CA LEU A 54 8.28 6.61 13.11
C LEU A 54 8.29 5.43 12.14
N ARG A 55 8.77 5.62 10.90
CA ARG A 55 8.89 4.53 9.91
C ARG A 55 9.83 3.43 10.40
N ASP A 56 11.04 3.77 10.84
CA ASP A 56 12.00 2.81 11.37
C ASP A 56 11.42 2.04 12.59
N MET A 57 10.70 2.75 13.46
CA MET A 57 10.02 2.16 14.61
C MET A 57 8.94 1.16 14.20
N VAL A 58 8.15 1.49 13.17
CA VAL A 58 7.10 0.62 12.61
C VAL A 58 7.71 -0.62 11.95
N GLU A 59 8.78 -0.49 11.18
CA GLU A 59 9.49 -1.62 10.59
C GLU A 59 10.00 -2.60 11.65
N GLY A 60 10.63 -2.07 12.71
CA GLY A 60 11.04 -2.88 13.86
C GLY A 60 9.87 -3.51 14.62
N ALA A 61 8.70 -2.86 14.66
CA ALA A 61 7.49 -3.44 15.24
C ALA A 61 6.89 -4.56 14.38
N LEU A 62 6.89 -4.43 13.06
CA LEU A 62 6.47 -5.49 12.14
C LEU A 62 7.35 -6.73 12.27
N ALA A 63 8.67 -6.55 12.41
CA ALA A 63 9.60 -7.66 12.66
C ALA A 63 9.31 -8.39 13.98
N ARG A 64 9.10 -7.65 15.08
CA ARG A 64 8.75 -8.23 16.38
C ARG A 64 7.37 -8.88 16.38
N LEU A 65 6.41 -8.33 15.63
CA LEU A 65 5.09 -8.91 15.47
C LEU A 65 5.17 -10.26 14.74
N ALA A 66 5.95 -10.34 13.66
CA ALA A 66 6.21 -11.59 12.96
C ALA A 66 6.88 -12.62 13.89
N GLU A 67 7.92 -12.23 14.62
CA GLU A 67 8.59 -13.10 15.59
C GLU A 67 7.63 -13.62 16.67
N GLY A 68 6.80 -12.74 17.25
CA GLY A 68 5.79 -13.13 18.24
C GLY A 68 4.70 -14.07 17.69
N CYS A 69 4.45 -14.03 16.38
CA CYS A 69 3.58 -14.98 15.69
C CYS A 69 4.28 -16.29 15.30
N GLY A 70 5.57 -16.45 15.61
CA GLY A 70 6.38 -17.60 15.20
C GLY A 70 6.69 -17.63 13.69
N MET A 71 6.65 -16.47 13.03
CA MET A 71 6.93 -16.33 11.60
C MET A 71 8.41 -16.03 11.35
N ALA A 72 8.91 -16.37 10.16
CA ALA A 72 10.32 -16.18 9.81
C ALA A 72 10.74 -14.71 9.66
N GLY A 73 9.78 -13.81 9.41
CA GLY A 73 10.01 -12.38 9.33
C GLY A 73 8.78 -11.60 8.85
N PRO A 74 8.91 -10.26 8.70
CA PRO A 74 7.85 -9.39 8.21
C PRO A 74 7.22 -9.87 6.90
N GLU A 75 8.00 -10.41 5.96
CA GLU A 75 7.49 -10.88 4.67
C GLU A 75 6.39 -11.95 4.82
N THR A 76 6.57 -12.89 5.76
CA THR A 76 5.56 -13.92 6.05
C THR A 76 4.30 -13.31 6.67
N LEU A 77 4.44 -12.23 7.45
CA LEU A 77 3.31 -11.49 8.00
C LEU A 77 2.52 -10.77 6.90
N PHE A 78 3.22 -10.16 5.92
CA PHE A 78 2.59 -9.61 4.73
C PHE A 78 1.86 -10.71 3.93
N ALA A 79 2.52 -11.84 3.67
CA ALA A 79 1.89 -12.97 2.96
C ALA A 79 0.62 -13.48 3.66
N ALA A 80 0.62 -13.53 4.99
CA ALA A 80 -0.53 -14.00 5.78
C ALA A 80 -1.75 -13.06 5.73
N HIS A 81 -1.56 -11.78 5.41
CA HIS A 81 -2.60 -10.75 5.52
C HIS A 81 -2.89 -9.98 4.22
N ALA A 82 -2.01 -10.04 3.22
CA ALA A 82 -2.10 -9.26 1.99
C ALA A 82 -3.35 -9.60 1.17
N GLY A 83 -3.67 -10.88 0.98
CA GLY A 83 -4.81 -11.29 0.16
C GLY A 83 -6.16 -10.74 0.66
N GLU A 84 -6.43 -10.88 1.96
CA GLU A 84 -7.66 -10.36 2.57
C GLU A 84 -7.71 -8.83 2.53
N LEU A 85 -6.58 -8.17 2.81
CA LEU A 85 -6.51 -6.71 2.76
C LEU A 85 -6.70 -6.18 1.33
N LEU A 86 -6.06 -6.80 0.32
CA LEU A 86 -6.25 -6.45 -1.08
C LEU A 86 -7.70 -6.65 -1.52
N SER A 87 -8.36 -7.72 -1.07
CA SER A 87 -9.78 -7.93 -1.36
C SER A 87 -10.67 -6.84 -0.76
N GLN A 88 -10.40 -6.39 0.47
CA GLN A 88 -11.13 -5.29 1.11
C GLN A 88 -10.88 -3.95 0.40
N LEU A 89 -9.62 -3.70 0.03
CA LEU A 89 -9.23 -2.51 -0.73
C LEU A 89 -9.89 -2.49 -2.12
N ALA A 90 -9.93 -3.64 -2.81
CA ALA A 90 -10.56 -3.79 -4.12
C ALA A 90 -12.07 -3.53 -4.14
N ALA A 91 -12.73 -3.68 -2.99
CA ALA A 91 -14.17 -3.45 -2.86
C ALA A 91 -14.52 -1.99 -2.50
N ALA A 92 -13.54 -1.17 -2.11
CA ALA A 92 -13.74 0.19 -1.60
C ALA A 92 -13.08 1.29 -2.46
N GLU A 93 -12.21 0.89 -3.38
CA GLU A 93 -11.43 1.70 -4.33
C GLU A 93 -12.22 2.79 -5.08
N ALA A 94 -13.47 2.52 -5.44
CA ALA A 94 -14.29 3.41 -6.24
C ALA A 94 -14.60 4.73 -5.52
N SER A 95 -14.59 4.70 -4.18
CA SER A 95 -14.86 5.86 -3.32
C SER A 95 -13.63 6.69 -2.98
N TRP A 96 -12.43 6.25 -3.37
CA TRP A 96 -11.21 6.92 -2.91
C TRP A 96 -10.94 8.24 -3.62
N GLU A 97 -10.33 9.14 -2.89
CA GLU A 97 -9.65 10.35 -3.34
C GLU A 97 -8.16 10.28 -2.93
N ALA A 98 -7.34 11.22 -3.37
CA ALA A 98 -5.88 11.18 -3.16
C ALA A 98 -5.45 11.11 -1.68
N HIS A 99 -6.26 11.60 -0.75
CA HIS A 99 -5.99 11.58 0.70
C HIS A 99 -6.78 10.48 1.44
N SER A 100 -7.35 9.53 0.71
CA SER A 100 -8.16 8.47 1.32
C SER A 100 -7.28 7.49 2.11
N PRO A 101 -7.69 7.07 3.33
CA PRO A 101 -6.94 6.07 4.09
C PRO A 101 -6.71 4.77 3.32
N GLY A 102 -7.68 4.35 2.49
CA GLY A 102 -7.54 3.16 1.63
C GLY A 102 -6.43 3.29 0.59
N TRP A 103 -6.24 4.49 0.01
CA TRP A 103 -5.14 4.78 -0.92
C TRP A 103 -3.78 4.61 -0.23
N HIS A 104 -3.61 5.23 0.93
CA HIS A 104 -2.39 5.16 1.72
C HIS A 104 -2.07 3.73 2.20
N LEU A 105 -3.11 2.97 2.57
CA LEU A 105 -2.99 1.55 2.92
C LEU A 105 -2.55 0.70 1.72
N LEU A 106 -3.12 0.92 0.53
CA LEU A 106 -2.69 0.24 -0.69
C LEU A 106 -1.22 0.51 -0.97
N GLU A 107 -0.81 1.78 -0.93
CA GLU A 107 0.58 2.17 -1.20
C GLU A 107 1.55 1.48 -0.24
N SER A 108 1.25 1.49 1.06
CA SER A 108 2.09 0.85 2.08
C SER A 108 2.15 -0.66 1.91
N LEU A 109 1.02 -1.27 1.56
CA LEU A 109 0.94 -2.69 1.32
C LEU A 109 1.81 -3.10 0.12
N LEU A 110 1.67 -2.41 -1.01
CA LEU A 110 2.41 -2.74 -2.23
C LEU A 110 3.92 -2.54 -2.07
N ARG A 111 4.34 -1.53 -1.30
CA ARG A 111 5.76 -1.29 -0.98
C ARG A 111 6.32 -2.28 0.02
N GLY A 112 5.49 -2.77 0.95
CA GLY A 112 5.90 -3.73 1.99
C GLY A 112 5.89 -5.19 1.54
N CYS A 113 5.09 -5.53 0.53
CA CYS A 113 5.06 -6.87 -0.04
C CYS A 113 6.30 -7.15 -0.89
N GLY A 114 6.92 -8.31 -0.69
CA GLY A 114 7.92 -8.84 -1.61
C GLY A 114 7.29 -9.38 -2.90
N ALA A 115 8.13 -9.62 -3.91
CA ALA A 115 7.68 -10.00 -5.25
C ALA A 115 6.77 -11.24 -5.28
N ALA A 116 7.06 -12.26 -4.47
CA ALA A 116 6.27 -13.50 -4.45
C ALA A 116 4.81 -13.26 -4.02
N VAL A 117 4.60 -12.43 -2.99
CA VAL A 117 3.25 -12.11 -2.48
C VAL A 117 2.47 -11.24 -3.48
N LEU A 118 3.16 -10.29 -4.11
CA LEU A 118 2.56 -9.45 -5.16
C LEU A 118 2.18 -10.28 -6.38
N GLU A 119 3.03 -11.22 -6.80
CA GLU A 119 2.77 -12.12 -7.92
C GLU A 119 1.54 -13.00 -7.65
N GLU A 120 1.45 -13.59 -6.46
CA GLU A 120 0.32 -14.42 -6.02
C GLU A 120 -1.02 -13.66 -6.08
N HIS A 121 -1.02 -12.39 -5.67
CA HIS A 121 -2.23 -11.57 -5.62
C HIS A 121 -2.36 -10.58 -6.78
N MET A 122 -1.58 -10.75 -7.85
CA MET A 122 -1.54 -9.81 -8.97
C MET A 122 -2.93 -9.52 -9.60
N PRO A 123 -3.86 -10.49 -9.74
CA PRO A 123 -5.20 -10.19 -10.23
C PRO A 123 -5.94 -9.13 -9.39
N LEU A 124 -5.82 -9.18 -8.07
CA LEU A 124 -6.42 -8.17 -7.18
C LEU A 124 -5.65 -6.85 -7.27
N VAL A 125 -4.32 -6.89 -7.36
CA VAL A 125 -3.50 -5.68 -7.54
C VAL A 125 -3.92 -4.96 -8.82
N LEU A 126 -3.99 -5.66 -9.96
CA LEU A 126 -4.41 -5.09 -11.24
C LEU A 126 -5.85 -4.57 -11.19
N GLN A 127 -6.76 -5.23 -10.47
CA GLN A 127 -8.13 -4.74 -10.28
C GLN A 127 -8.14 -3.39 -9.54
N VAL A 128 -7.51 -3.30 -8.37
CA VAL A 128 -7.53 -2.08 -7.54
C VAL A 128 -6.82 -0.93 -8.26
N VAL A 129 -5.63 -1.20 -8.79
CA VAL A 129 -4.81 -0.23 -9.50
C VAL A 129 -5.48 0.21 -10.80
N GLY A 130 -6.08 -0.71 -11.55
CA GLY A 130 -6.84 -0.42 -12.75
C GLY A 130 -8.05 0.47 -12.48
N GLY A 131 -8.79 0.20 -11.40
CA GLY A 131 -9.88 1.07 -10.94
C GLY A 131 -9.41 2.48 -10.58
N CYS A 132 -8.21 2.63 -10.03
CA CYS A 132 -7.64 3.93 -9.65
C CYS A 132 -7.06 4.72 -10.84
N VAL A 133 -6.62 4.05 -11.91
CA VAL A 133 -6.03 4.71 -13.10
C VAL A 133 -7.06 5.12 -14.16
N ALA A 134 -8.30 4.63 -14.02
CA ALA A 134 -9.41 4.89 -14.94
C ALA A 134 -9.61 6.40 -15.21
N LEU A 135 -10.08 6.75 -16.41
CA LEU A 135 -10.10 8.12 -16.90
C LEU A 135 -11.00 9.05 -16.06
N GLU A 136 -12.07 8.47 -15.52
CA GLU A 136 -13.13 9.09 -14.74
C GLU A 136 -12.70 9.41 -13.30
N ARG A 137 -11.57 8.86 -12.85
CA ARG A 137 -11.02 9.08 -11.51
C ARG A 137 -10.36 10.46 -11.41
N ASP A 138 -10.26 10.94 -10.18
CA ASP A 138 -9.55 12.17 -9.85
C ASP A 138 -8.13 12.17 -10.46
N PRO A 139 -7.74 13.21 -11.22
CA PRO A 139 -6.39 13.30 -11.75
C PRO A 139 -5.27 13.20 -10.71
N HIS A 140 -5.50 13.64 -9.47
CA HIS A 140 -4.53 13.54 -8.39
C HIS A 140 -4.25 12.10 -7.97
N ILE A 141 -5.30 11.27 -7.82
CA ILE A 141 -5.10 9.84 -7.49
C ILE A 141 -4.41 9.11 -8.65
N ARG A 142 -4.75 9.46 -9.90
CA ARG A 142 -4.13 8.89 -11.09
C ARG A 142 -2.64 9.22 -11.18
N LEU A 143 -2.27 10.46 -10.90
CA LEU A 143 -0.86 10.89 -10.88
C LEU A 143 -0.07 10.24 -9.74
N ALA A 144 -0.65 10.17 -8.54
CA ALA A 144 -0.03 9.50 -7.40
C ALA A 144 0.20 8.01 -7.69
N LEU A 145 -0.78 7.35 -8.32
CA LEU A 145 -0.68 5.96 -8.72
C LEU A 145 0.39 5.71 -9.77
N LEU A 146 0.47 6.53 -10.82
CA LEU A 146 1.49 6.34 -11.85
C LEU A 146 2.91 6.52 -11.31
N ARG A 147 3.11 7.45 -10.36
CA ARG A 147 4.39 7.60 -9.64
C ARG A 147 4.71 6.39 -8.77
N MET A 148 3.73 5.91 -8.02
CA MET A 148 3.90 4.69 -7.21
C MET A 148 4.23 3.49 -8.09
N LEU A 149 3.61 3.34 -9.26
CA LEU A 149 3.90 2.26 -10.20
C LEU A 149 5.33 2.34 -10.75
N ASP A 150 5.78 3.53 -11.15
CA ASP A 150 7.17 3.80 -11.56
C ASP A 150 8.16 3.29 -10.51
N GLU A 151 7.96 3.72 -9.26
CA GLU A 151 8.79 3.31 -8.12
C GLU A 151 8.71 1.79 -7.82
N LEU A 152 7.53 1.18 -7.97
CA LEU A 152 7.36 -0.26 -7.77
C LEU A 152 8.03 -1.08 -8.88
N PHE A 153 8.02 -0.60 -10.12
CA PHE A 153 8.68 -1.28 -11.24
C PHE A 153 10.20 -1.23 -11.11
N GLU A 154 10.74 -0.11 -10.62
CA GLU A 154 12.18 0.04 -10.35
C GLU A 154 12.64 -0.69 -9.08
N SER A 155 11.72 -0.96 -8.14
CA SER A 155 12.04 -1.62 -6.88
C SER A 155 12.58 -3.04 -7.09
N PRO A 156 13.77 -3.40 -6.57
CA PRO A 156 14.29 -4.76 -6.66
C PRO A 156 13.43 -5.76 -5.87
N ALA A 157 12.67 -5.29 -4.87
CA ALA A 157 11.82 -6.13 -4.04
C ALA A 157 10.46 -6.42 -4.69
N ALA A 158 9.88 -5.45 -5.40
CA ALA A 158 8.52 -5.55 -5.95
C ALA A 158 8.48 -5.73 -7.48
N GLY A 159 9.39 -5.08 -8.22
CA GLY A 159 9.45 -5.07 -9.68
C GLY A 159 9.42 -6.46 -10.34
N PRO A 160 10.12 -7.48 -9.82
CA PRO A 160 10.05 -8.83 -10.38
C PRO A 160 8.64 -9.42 -10.47
N ALA A 161 7.72 -9.06 -9.55
CA ALA A 161 6.33 -9.56 -9.55
C ALA A 161 5.55 -9.17 -10.79
N PHE A 162 5.87 -8.02 -11.41
CA PHE A 162 5.16 -7.51 -12.57
C PHE A 162 5.63 -8.16 -13.88
N LYS A 163 6.79 -8.84 -13.90
CA LYS A 163 7.35 -9.41 -15.13
C LYS A 163 6.46 -10.46 -15.81
N PRO A 164 5.88 -11.44 -15.09
CA PRO A 164 4.95 -12.40 -15.71
C PRO A 164 3.68 -11.74 -16.25
N PHE A 165 3.33 -10.57 -15.70
CA PHE A 165 2.11 -9.82 -16.01
C PHE A 165 2.37 -8.58 -16.87
N ALA A 166 3.59 -8.36 -17.36
CA ALA A 166 4.01 -7.10 -17.99
C ALA A 166 3.07 -6.65 -19.11
N ARG A 167 2.62 -7.59 -19.95
CA ARG A 167 1.63 -7.30 -21.00
C ARG A 167 0.30 -6.80 -20.44
N GLN A 168 -0.20 -7.43 -19.37
CA GLN A 168 -1.45 -7.02 -18.73
C GLN A 168 -1.29 -5.66 -18.05
N THR A 169 -0.19 -5.47 -17.31
CA THR A 169 0.19 -4.19 -16.69
C THR A 169 0.20 -3.06 -17.70
N VAL A 170 0.90 -3.22 -18.84
CA VAL A 170 0.97 -2.18 -19.88
C VAL A 170 -0.41 -1.89 -20.48
N LEU A 171 -1.16 -2.94 -20.85
CA LEU A 171 -2.45 -2.78 -21.52
C LEU A 171 -3.53 -2.21 -20.60
N GLN A 172 -3.58 -2.66 -19.34
CA GLN A 172 -4.63 -2.27 -18.40
C GLN A 172 -4.29 -0.97 -17.66
N LEU A 173 -3.02 -0.74 -17.34
CA LEU A 173 -2.62 0.36 -16.45
C LEU A 173 -2.03 1.55 -17.19
N LEU A 174 -1.18 1.32 -18.19
CA LEU A 174 -0.37 2.40 -18.79
C LEU A 174 -0.92 2.92 -20.12
N THR A 175 -1.62 2.07 -20.88
CA THR A 175 -2.09 2.41 -22.24
C THR A 175 -3.08 3.58 -22.22
N ALA A 176 -4.15 3.51 -21.42
CA ALA A 176 -5.17 4.56 -21.41
C ALA A 176 -4.66 5.92 -20.88
N PRO A 177 -3.80 5.97 -19.84
CA PRO A 177 -3.11 7.20 -19.44
C PRO A 177 -2.12 7.76 -20.46
N ALA A 178 -1.46 6.90 -21.26
CA ALA A 178 -0.48 7.32 -22.26
C ALA A 178 -1.11 7.94 -23.53
N VAL A 179 -2.42 7.76 -23.75
CA VAL A 179 -3.11 8.37 -24.90
C VAL A 179 -3.12 9.89 -24.79
N TRP A 180 -2.73 10.56 -25.88
CA TRP A 180 -2.79 12.01 -25.99
C TRP A 180 -4.21 12.53 -25.77
N ARG A 181 -4.34 13.54 -24.90
CA ARG A 181 -5.56 14.32 -24.71
C ARG A 181 -5.18 15.78 -24.47
N THR A 182 -6.10 16.70 -24.80
CA THR A 182 -5.89 18.13 -24.58
C THR A 182 -5.97 18.50 -23.10
N GLY A 183 -5.25 19.55 -22.70
CA GLY A 183 -5.25 20.11 -21.34
C GLY A 183 -3.99 19.78 -20.53
N LYS A 184 -3.65 20.68 -19.59
CA LYS A 184 -2.44 20.59 -18.76
C LYS A 184 -2.42 19.31 -17.91
N ILE A 185 -3.53 19.00 -17.26
CA ILE A 185 -3.66 17.82 -16.39
C ILE A 185 -3.50 16.52 -17.19
N ALA A 186 -4.14 16.43 -18.36
CA ALA A 186 -4.00 15.27 -19.24
C ALA A 186 -2.56 15.09 -19.74
N ALA A 187 -1.86 16.19 -20.06
CA ALA A 187 -0.45 16.15 -20.41
C ALA A 187 0.43 15.64 -19.27
N SER A 188 0.18 16.05 -18.02
CA SER A 188 0.89 15.55 -16.84
C SER A 188 0.66 14.06 -16.60
N VAL A 189 -0.59 13.59 -16.71
CA VAL A 189 -0.93 12.16 -16.56
C VAL A 189 -0.20 11.32 -17.60
N ARG A 190 -0.23 11.75 -18.87
CA ARG A 190 0.50 11.06 -19.94
C ARG A 190 2.00 11.04 -19.69
N TYR A 191 2.58 12.16 -19.28
CA TYR A 191 4.02 12.22 -18.99
C TYR A 191 4.42 11.20 -17.91
N GLN A 192 3.65 11.12 -16.83
CA GLN A 192 3.89 10.13 -15.77
C GLN A 192 3.70 8.69 -16.27
N ALA A 193 2.69 8.44 -17.11
CA ALA A 193 2.50 7.11 -17.69
C ALA A 193 3.66 6.67 -18.59
N VAL A 194 4.27 7.60 -19.32
CA VAL A 194 5.45 7.35 -20.17
C VAL A 194 6.73 7.13 -19.34
N LEU A 195 6.84 7.73 -18.15
CA LEU A 195 7.95 7.43 -17.25
C LEU A 195 7.87 6.00 -16.72
N ALA A 196 6.68 5.58 -16.30
CA ALA A 196 6.43 4.23 -15.79
C ALA A 196 6.41 3.11 -16.85
N PHE A 197 6.78 3.41 -18.10
CA PHE A 197 6.69 2.51 -19.27
C PHE A 197 7.98 1.74 -19.50
#